data_AF-A0A6B2L009-F1
#
_entry.id   AF-A0A6B2L009-F1
#
_cell.length_a   1.000
_cell.length_b   1.000
_cell.length_c   1.000
_cell.angle_alpha   90.00
_cell.angle_beta   90.00
_cell.angle_gamma   90.00
#
_symmetry.space_group_name_H-M   'P 1'
#
loop_
_entity.id
_entity.type
_entity.pdbx_description
1 polymer ?
#
loop_
_entity_poly.entity_id
_entity_poly.type
_entity_poly.pdbx_seq_one_letter_code
_entity_poly.pdbx_strand_id
1 'polypeptide(L)'
;MGAISGKYLFLKSSSKNQSLDSFFASLDTFSQPLTKEQLLDKIIQDHEGDFGRFFFITYLTIFTPKEFIEKLFERYKGSPDNVKEEIISLMSTWISSCYHDFISNSAVSSHFKEWGEWVNSNLSDKQSFNLLLQKIEAGYSVAPNKPPPKISYVPVIPAHNPTTILDIDAAEFARQMTLQEFKLLSELKIHELLNQAWVKDKLMAPNVVKLTQRFNTISAWVKTTILSETSKQKRVKLMAKFIDIADILLQMNNFNGMLEITSALDSNPIVRLNNTIGDLSVAKTKVWDNCRSLLGNKLKGPQSQAKNGVPFIGNYLTELTQIDEGNKNEVDGKINIKKRILITKCICSLLNFQKSVFDFQPIISIQSFIDKLKPIENEDTLYAFSLYLEPRPGGPSPEMPEELKRMRGRGESRAVPVESSSPWLKQHLDEIKKVRDADIAKLTSSFDPDLPPQLQQFAIAHLDKQYAETIKSFKQTSDELESLLKEKVANANSTKVEDTTAISSALPSGQYLPSAVEWVWLNDTGYVPFDSLTSTLLEVAWQGDNHGKCRLEHGVFGKSPGGYEIDFKSMEQINLNTRFRRTVQRRVGWMSEKDHKRKLKELEVRCKELEEQIQKEAERKKKGFFRRKKD
;
A
#
# COMPACT_ATOMS: atom_id res chain seq x y z
N MET A 1 -10.56 0.25 2.72
CA MET A 1 -9.79 1.49 2.51
C MET A 1 -10.22 2.54 3.53
N GLY A 2 -9.87 2.34 4.79
CA GLY A 2 -10.13 3.28 5.88
C GLY A 2 -8.81 3.58 6.57
N ALA A 3 -8.35 4.83 6.42
CA ALA A 3 -7.14 5.49 6.94
C ALA A 3 -6.65 6.34 5.75
N ILE A 4 -6.46 7.65 5.83
CA ILE A 4 -5.58 8.37 6.73
C ILE A 4 -6.14 9.81 6.77
N SER A 5 -6.94 10.18 7.77
CA SER A 5 -7.32 11.59 7.99
C SER A 5 -6.64 12.19 9.23
N GLY A 6 -5.63 11.51 9.77
CA GLY A 6 -5.01 11.83 11.06
C GLY A 6 -3.70 12.60 11.00
N LYS A 7 -3.06 12.80 9.83
CA LYS A 7 -1.66 13.27 9.80
C LYS A 7 -1.47 14.78 10.03
N TYR A 8 -2.50 15.60 9.80
CA TYR A 8 -2.42 17.05 9.97
C TYR A 8 -3.67 17.57 10.70
N LEU A 9 -3.66 17.48 12.03
CA LEU A 9 -4.72 18.03 12.88
C LEU A 9 -4.96 19.51 12.60
N PHE A 10 -3.92 20.28 12.26
CA PHE A 10 -4.05 21.67 11.87
C PHE A 10 -4.83 21.87 10.56
N LEU A 11 -5.00 20.87 9.69
CA LEU A 11 -5.90 20.98 8.52
C LEU A 11 -7.36 20.64 8.84
N LYS A 12 -7.63 20.05 10.01
CA LYS A 12 -8.98 19.95 10.57
C LYS A 12 -9.24 21.25 11.32
N SER A 13 -10.16 22.04 10.82
CA SER A 13 -10.56 23.27 11.47
C SER A 13 -11.00 22.96 12.91
N SER A 14 -10.42 23.67 13.88
CA SER A 14 -10.83 23.65 15.30
C SER A 14 -12.28 24.13 15.47
N SER A 15 -12.80 24.88 14.49
CA SER A 15 -14.23 25.21 14.35
C SER A 15 -14.84 24.47 13.17
N LYS A 16 -16.10 24.01 13.25
CA LYS A 16 -16.78 23.27 12.18
C LYS A 16 -16.92 24.00 10.82
N ASN A 17 -16.40 25.22 10.60
CA ASN A 17 -16.73 26.03 9.42
C ASN A 17 -15.65 27.02 8.90
N GLN A 18 -14.37 26.91 9.26
CA GLN A 18 -13.36 27.84 8.72
C GLN A 18 -12.81 27.37 7.36
N SER A 19 -13.14 28.11 6.30
CA SER A 19 -12.64 27.86 4.94
C SER A 19 -11.13 28.10 4.83
N LEU A 20 -10.47 27.47 3.85
CA LEU A 20 -9.06 27.73 3.57
C LEU A 20 -8.80 29.20 3.22
N ASP A 21 -9.75 29.85 2.54
CA ASP A 21 -9.70 31.26 2.17
C ASP A 21 -9.70 32.17 3.39
N SER A 22 -10.56 31.88 4.38
CA SER A 22 -10.57 32.64 5.65
C SER A 22 -9.27 32.49 6.44
N PHE A 23 -8.64 31.31 6.39
CA PHE A 23 -7.33 31.12 6.99
C PHE A 23 -6.26 31.96 6.25
N PHE A 24 -6.26 31.94 4.92
CA PHE A 24 -5.32 32.73 4.12
C PHE A 24 -5.47 34.25 4.33
N ALA A 25 -6.69 34.74 4.52
CA ALA A 25 -6.93 36.14 4.86
C ALA A 25 -6.36 36.50 6.25
N SER A 26 -6.49 35.60 7.23
CA SER A 26 -5.90 35.75 8.56
C SER A 26 -4.37 35.84 8.51
N LEU A 27 -3.72 34.99 7.69
CA LEU A 27 -2.26 35.02 7.51
C LEU A 27 -1.72 36.36 7.03
N ASP A 28 -2.45 37.05 6.15
CA ASP A 28 -1.99 38.33 5.59
C ASP A 28 -1.88 39.44 6.66
N THR A 29 -2.54 39.27 7.81
CA THR A 29 -2.40 40.16 8.97
C THR A 29 -1.06 40.00 9.70
N PHE A 30 -0.35 38.87 9.56
CA PHE A 30 0.89 38.57 10.28
C PHE A 30 2.15 39.14 9.62
N SER A 31 2.03 39.92 8.55
CA SER A 31 3.08 40.23 7.57
C SER A 31 4.32 41.01 8.07
N GLN A 32 4.40 41.39 9.35
CA GLN A 32 5.55 42.08 9.92
C GLN A 32 6.69 41.11 10.25
N PRO A 33 7.97 41.45 9.97
CA PRO A 33 9.12 40.66 10.42
C PRO A 33 9.23 40.59 11.94
N LEU A 34 9.56 39.41 12.48
CA LEU A 34 9.61 39.15 13.93
C LEU A 34 10.96 38.55 14.35
N THR A 35 11.43 38.85 15.55
CA THR A 35 12.55 38.10 16.16
C THR A 35 12.10 36.71 16.61
N LYS A 36 13.04 35.82 16.93
CA LYS A 36 12.73 34.49 17.47
C LYS A 36 11.97 34.59 18.80
N GLU A 37 12.30 35.58 19.62
CA GLU A 37 11.69 35.84 20.91
C GLU A 37 10.25 36.34 20.75
N GLN A 38 10.02 37.28 19.83
CA GLN A 38 8.66 37.76 19.51
C GLN A 38 7.78 36.64 18.92
N LEU A 39 8.36 35.74 18.11
CA LEU A 39 7.66 34.55 17.63
C LEU A 39 7.29 33.61 18.78
N LEU A 40 8.22 33.40 19.73
CA LEU A 40 7.99 32.55 20.90
C LEU A 40 6.85 33.10 21.77
N ASP A 41 6.83 34.42 21.99
CA ASP A 41 5.76 35.08 22.74
C ASP A 41 4.40 34.89 22.04
N LYS A 42 4.38 35.09 20.73
CA LYS A 42 3.16 35.00 19.94
C LYS A 42 2.63 33.57 19.83
N ILE A 43 3.50 32.56 19.70
CA ILE A 43 3.08 31.16 19.64
C ILE A 43 2.58 30.69 21.00
N ILE A 44 3.12 31.16 22.12
CA ILE A 44 2.57 30.83 23.44
C ILE A 44 1.13 31.36 23.58
N GLN A 45 0.87 32.58 23.11
CA GLN A 45 -0.45 33.23 23.19
C GLN A 45 -1.49 32.68 22.22
N ASP A 46 -1.10 32.28 21.00
CA ASP A 46 -2.02 31.85 19.93
C ASP A 46 -1.65 30.48 19.35
N HIS A 47 -1.42 29.49 20.22
CA HIS A 47 -1.04 28.14 19.80
C HIS A 47 -2.19 27.32 19.21
N GLU A 48 -3.43 27.57 19.63
CA GLU A 48 -4.62 26.86 19.12
C GLU A 48 -5.30 27.55 17.92
N GLY A 49 -4.96 28.82 17.66
CA GLY A 49 -5.54 29.60 16.57
C GLY A 49 -4.75 29.57 15.27
N ASP A 50 -5.00 30.57 14.42
CA ASP A 50 -4.44 30.64 13.07
C ASP A 50 -2.91 30.85 13.10
N PHE A 51 -2.38 31.57 14.10
CA PHE A 51 -0.94 31.72 14.21
C PHE A 51 -0.24 30.41 14.58
N GLY A 52 -0.80 29.63 15.49
CA GLY A 52 -0.29 28.30 15.83
C GLY A 52 -0.30 27.36 14.63
N ARG A 53 -1.40 27.38 13.88
CA ARG A 53 -1.54 26.65 12.62
C ARG A 53 -0.44 27.01 11.61
N PHE A 54 -0.22 28.31 11.40
CA PHE A 54 0.83 28.86 10.54
C PHE A 54 2.23 28.48 11.01
N PHE A 55 2.48 28.61 12.31
CA PHE A 55 3.76 28.37 12.93
C PHE A 55 4.18 26.91 12.74
N PHE A 56 3.34 25.94 13.10
CA PHE A 56 3.72 24.52 12.99
C PHE A 56 3.88 24.02 11.54
N ILE A 57 3.34 24.72 10.55
CA ILE A 57 3.60 24.43 9.13
C ILE A 57 5.03 24.84 8.73
N THR A 58 5.58 25.89 9.34
CA THR A 58 6.86 26.48 8.88
C THR A 58 7.95 26.57 9.94
N TYR A 59 7.71 26.17 11.20
CA TYR A 59 8.68 26.37 12.28
C TYR A 59 10.02 25.67 12.00
N LEU A 60 10.07 24.55 11.28
CA LEU A 60 11.31 23.88 10.87
C LEU A 60 12.21 24.72 9.93
N THR A 61 11.68 25.82 9.39
CA THR A 61 12.45 26.81 8.63
C THR A 61 12.98 27.93 9.51
N ILE A 62 12.69 27.91 10.81
CA ILE A 62 13.00 28.97 11.79
C ILE A 62 13.80 28.40 12.97
N PHE A 63 13.30 27.31 13.55
CA PHE A 63 13.86 26.59 14.68
C PHE A 63 14.19 25.16 14.26
N THR A 64 15.27 24.61 14.81
CA THR A 64 15.37 23.16 14.91
C THR A 64 14.43 22.67 16.02
N PRO A 65 13.88 21.44 15.97
CA PRO A 65 13.08 20.90 17.07
C PRO A 65 13.79 20.97 18.42
N LYS A 66 15.11 20.75 18.43
CA LYS A 66 15.97 20.90 19.61
C LYS A 66 15.97 22.34 20.14
N GLU A 67 16.28 23.32 19.29
CA GLU A 67 16.30 24.72 19.69
C GLU A 67 14.94 25.18 20.24
N PHE A 68 13.85 24.70 19.63
CA PHE A 68 12.50 25.06 20.05
C PHE A 68 12.15 24.52 21.45
N ILE A 69 12.46 23.25 21.74
CA ILE A 69 12.22 22.69 23.08
C ILE A 69 13.12 23.34 24.14
N GLU A 70 14.38 23.65 23.82
CA GLU A 70 15.30 24.36 24.71
C GLU A 70 14.74 25.74 25.10
N LYS A 71 14.36 26.55 24.11
CA LYS A 71 13.80 27.90 24.34
C LYS A 71 12.46 27.86 25.10
N LEU A 72 11.59 26.89 24.81
CA LEU A 72 10.34 26.70 25.55
C LEU A 72 10.62 26.33 27.01
N PHE A 73 11.60 25.47 27.25
CA PHE A 73 11.95 25.06 28.60
C PHE A 73 12.59 26.19 29.41
N GLU A 74 13.50 26.96 28.82
CA GLU A 74 14.06 28.17 29.45
C GLU A 74 12.95 29.15 29.82
N ARG A 75 12.01 29.38 28.90
CA ARG A 75 10.86 30.25 29.16
C ARG A 75 9.98 29.71 30.29
N TYR A 76 9.72 28.40 30.31
CA TYR A 76 8.91 27.75 31.33
C TYR A 76 9.48 27.94 32.74
N LYS A 77 10.80 27.76 32.92
CA LYS A 77 11.48 27.92 34.21
C LYS A 77 11.32 29.33 34.79
N GLY A 78 11.40 30.35 33.94
CA GLY A 78 11.39 31.76 34.34
C GLY A 78 10.01 32.41 34.41
N SER A 79 8.93 31.67 34.14
CA SER A 79 7.58 32.24 33.97
C SER A 79 6.65 32.01 35.18
N PRO A 80 5.64 32.87 35.39
CA PRO A 80 4.58 32.62 36.37
C PRO A 80 3.66 31.45 35.94
N ASP A 81 2.88 30.92 36.87
CA ASP A 81 2.13 29.66 36.67
C ASP A 81 1.10 29.72 35.54
N ASN A 82 0.43 30.86 35.34
CA ASN A 82 -0.48 31.05 34.21
C ASN A 82 0.22 30.90 32.85
N VAL A 83 1.46 31.41 32.72
CA VAL A 83 2.25 31.28 31.48
C VAL A 83 2.81 29.87 31.33
N LYS A 84 3.15 29.20 32.44
CA LYS A 84 3.54 27.78 32.43
C LYS A 84 2.41 26.89 31.89
N GLU A 85 1.17 27.14 32.28
CA GLU A 85 0.00 26.42 31.76
C GLU A 85 -0.15 26.60 30.24
N GLU A 86 -0.02 27.82 29.73
CA GLU A 86 -0.04 28.10 28.28
C GLU A 86 1.08 27.36 27.53
N ILE A 87 2.29 27.31 28.10
CA ILE A 87 3.41 26.56 27.51
C ILE A 87 3.14 25.06 27.48
N ILE A 88 2.51 24.51 28.52
CA ILE A 88 2.10 23.10 28.56
C ILE A 88 1.02 22.82 27.51
N SER A 89 0.07 23.73 27.32
CA SER A 89 -0.96 23.62 26.27
C SER A 89 -0.34 23.69 24.86
N LEU A 90 0.60 24.62 24.64
CA LEU A 90 1.40 24.69 23.42
C LEU A 90 2.18 23.39 23.17
N MET A 91 2.84 22.84 24.19
CA MET A 91 3.51 21.54 24.11
C MET A 91 2.55 20.42 23.71
N SER A 92 1.35 20.40 24.29
CA SER A 92 0.28 19.47 23.94
C SER A 92 -0.11 19.57 22.45
N THR A 93 -0.18 20.80 21.94
CA THR A 93 -0.47 21.11 20.55
C THR A 93 0.67 20.69 19.63
N TRP A 94 1.92 20.93 20.03
CA TRP A 94 3.10 20.51 19.28
C TRP A 94 3.20 18.99 19.19
N ILE A 95 3.00 18.25 20.29
CA ILE A 95 2.96 16.78 20.30
C ILE A 95 1.85 16.27 19.37
N SER A 96 0.68 16.89 19.41
CA SER A 96 -0.45 16.47 18.56
C SER A 96 -0.24 16.79 17.08
N SER A 97 0.44 17.89 16.77
CA SER A 97 0.64 18.40 15.40
C SER A 97 1.90 17.86 14.72
N CYS A 98 2.96 17.62 15.49
CA CYS A 98 4.29 17.25 15.02
C CYS A 98 4.85 16.07 15.84
N TYR A 99 4.02 15.07 16.14
CA TYR A 99 4.38 13.89 16.95
C TYR A 99 5.70 13.22 16.55
N HIS A 100 6.05 13.24 15.25
CA HIS A 100 7.29 12.69 14.74
C HIS A 100 8.56 13.34 15.32
N ASP A 101 8.52 14.60 15.74
CA ASP A 101 9.67 15.25 16.38
C ASP A 101 10.05 14.57 17.69
N PHE A 102 9.07 14.06 18.43
CA PHE A 102 9.27 13.44 19.73
C PHE A 102 9.77 12.00 19.62
N ILE A 103 9.43 11.28 18.56
CA ILE A 103 9.86 9.89 18.36
C ILE A 103 11.19 9.82 17.62
N SER A 104 11.34 10.60 16.55
CA SER A 104 12.45 10.43 15.60
C SER A 104 13.70 11.19 16.03
N ASN A 105 13.57 12.21 16.89
CA ASN A 105 14.69 13.06 17.31
C ASN A 105 15.11 12.73 18.75
N SER A 106 16.26 12.06 18.88
CA SER A 106 16.82 11.71 20.19
C SER A 106 17.12 12.93 21.06
N ALA A 107 17.51 14.06 20.47
CA ALA A 107 17.76 15.28 21.22
C ALA A 107 16.46 15.85 21.83
N VAL A 108 15.35 15.87 21.07
CA VAL A 108 14.04 16.30 21.60
C VAL A 108 13.59 15.37 22.73
N SER A 109 13.71 14.06 22.53
CA SER A 109 13.43 13.07 23.58
C SER A 109 14.25 13.30 24.85
N SER A 110 15.55 13.58 24.74
CA SER A 110 16.41 13.85 25.89
C SER A 110 16.00 15.12 26.63
N HIS A 111 15.81 16.24 25.92
CA HIS A 111 15.40 17.50 26.55
C HIS A 111 14.01 17.41 27.19
N PHE A 112 13.10 16.64 26.59
CA PHE A 112 11.78 16.40 27.18
C PHE A 112 11.88 15.60 28.50
N LYS A 113 12.81 14.66 28.60
CA LYS A 113 13.11 13.93 29.85
C LYS A 113 13.71 14.86 30.90
N GLU A 114 14.70 15.67 30.53
CA GLU A 114 15.30 16.68 31.42
C GLU A 114 14.25 17.66 31.96
N TRP A 115 13.29 18.06 31.11
CA TRP A 115 12.15 18.87 31.53
C TRP A 115 11.30 18.12 32.56
N GLY A 116 10.98 16.86 32.33
CA GLY A 116 10.24 16.03 33.29
C GLY A 116 10.95 15.87 34.64
N GLU A 117 12.27 15.68 34.64
CA GLU A 117 13.09 15.62 35.85
C GLU A 117 13.05 16.94 36.63
N TRP A 118 13.13 18.06 35.92
CA TRP A 118 13.02 19.39 36.53
C TRP A 118 11.63 19.63 37.13
N VAL A 119 10.55 19.32 36.41
CA VAL A 119 9.17 19.43 36.93
C VAL A 119 9.01 18.56 38.17
N ASN A 120 9.56 17.35 38.15
CA ASN A 120 9.51 16.44 39.29
C ASN A 120 10.21 16.98 40.55
N SER A 121 11.25 17.78 40.35
CA SER A 121 12.09 18.31 41.44
C SER A 121 11.64 19.69 41.93
N ASN A 122 10.96 20.48 41.11
CA ASN A 122 10.69 21.90 41.38
C ASN A 122 9.20 22.25 41.52
N LEU A 123 8.28 21.37 41.10
CA LEU A 123 6.84 21.64 41.15
C LEU A 123 6.09 20.57 41.95
N SER A 124 5.16 21.04 42.79
CA SER A 124 4.29 20.18 43.60
C SER A 124 3.15 19.58 42.77
N ASP A 125 2.52 20.38 41.90
CA ASP A 125 1.54 19.93 40.93
C ASP A 125 2.23 19.50 39.62
N LYS A 126 1.97 18.26 39.24
CA LYS A 126 2.59 17.58 38.09
C LYS A 126 1.55 17.05 37.11
N GLN A 127 0.26 17.30 37.38
CA GLN A 127 -0.84 16.67 36.64
C GLN A 127 -0.78 17.02 35.16
N SER A 128 -0.61 18.31 34.83
CA SER A 128 -0.57 18.80 33.45
C SER A 128 0.62 18.25 32.66
N PHE A 129 1.79 18.09 33.28
CA PHE A 129 2.97 17.51 32.62
C PHE A 129 2.85 15.99 32.44
N ASN A 130 2.31 15.28 33.43
CA ASN A 130 2.07 13.84 33.33
C ASN A 130 1.08 13.50 32.19
N LEU A 131 0.12 14.38 31.91
CA LEU A 131 -0.77 14.23 30.75
C LEU A 131 -0.02 14.33 29.41
N LEU A 132 1.04 15.14 29.32
CA LEU A 132 1.90 15.20 28.12
C LEU A 132 2.67 13.89 27.93
N LEU A 133 3.24 13.34 29.01
CA LEU A 133 3.92 12.05 28.98
C LEU A 133 2.99 10.94 28.50
N GLN A 134 1.78 10.85 29.07
CA GLN A 134 0.76 9.90 28.64
C GLN A 134 0.38 10.08 27.16
N LYS A 135 0.27 11.31 26.66
CA LYS A 135 0.02 11.57 25.23
C LYS A 135 1.13 11.05 24.33
N ILE A 136 2.39 11.14 24.75
CA ILE A 136 3.53 10.63 23.98
C ILE A 136 3.56 9.10 24.01
N GLU A 137 3.39 8.50 25.19
CA GLU A 137 3.41 7.05 25.42
C GLU A 137 2.23 6.32 24.78
N ALA A 138 1.04 6.92 24.80
CA ALA A 138 -0.17 6.33 24.22
C ALA A 138 -0.07 6.11 22.71
N GLY A 139 0.86 6.78 22.02
CA GLY A 139 1.01 6.73 20.57
C GLY A 139 -0.19 7.37 19.89
N TYR A 140 0.00 8.50 19.22
CA TYR A 140 -1.11 9.19 18.56
C TYR A 140 -1.67 8.34 17.39
N SER A 141 -2.66 7.48 17.66
CA SER A 141 -3.34 6.63 16.68
C SER A 141 -4.79 7.07 16.54
N VAL A 142 -5.00 8.08 15.68
CA VAL A 142 -6.35 8.42 15.22
C VAL A 142 -6.54 7.78 13.85
N ALA A 143 -6.94 6.51 13.83
CA ALA A 143 -7.58 5.93 12.66
C ALA A 143 -9.05 6.40 12.66
N PRO A 144 -9.49 7.24 11.71
CA PRO A 144 -10.91 7.48 11.57
C PRO A 144 -11.52 6.19 10.99
N ASN A 145 -12.41 5.55 11.76
CA ASN A 145 -13.39 4.60 11.25
C ASN A 145 -14.36 5.36 10.33
N LYS A 146 -13.96 5.63 9.08
CA LYS A 146 -14.90 6.04 8.05
C LYS A 146 -15.60 4.78 7.51
N PRO A 147 -16.94 4.76 7.46
CA PRO A 147 -17.67 3.70 6.78
C PRO A 147 -17.22 3.62 5.31
N PRO A 148 -17.27 2.42 4.69
CA PRO A 148 -16.92 2.28 3.28
C PRO A 148 -17.77 3.24 2.43
N PRO A 149 -17.17 3.91 1.44
CA PRO A 149 -17.90 4.84 0.58
C PRO A 149 -19.07 4.11 -0.12
N LYS A 150 -20.22 4.79 -0.23
CA LYS A 150 -21.35 4.30 -1.03
C LYS A 150 -20.93 4.37 -2.50
N ILE A 151 -20.81 3.22 -3.14
CA ILE A 151 -20.37 3.11 -4.54
C ILE A 151 -21.46 3.70 -5.45
N SER A 152 -21.11 4.72 -6.24
CA SER A 152 -22.03 5.41 -7.17
C SER A 152 -21.96 4.89 -8.61
N TYR A 153 -21.13 3.89 -8.89
CA TYR A 153 -20.91 3.33 -10.23
C TYR A 153 -20.81 1.80 -10.21
N VAL A 154 -20.93 1.17 -11.37
CA VAL A 154 -20.71 -0.28 -11.51
C VAL A 154 -19.25 -0.51 -11.95
N PRO A 155 -18.40 -1.16 -11.14
CA PRO A 155 -17.02 -1.45 -11.52
C PRO A 155 -16.94 -2.42 -12.70
N VAL A 156 -16.04 -2.14 -13.65
CA VAL A 156 -15.83 -3.02 -14.82
C VAL A 156 -14.67 -3.96 -14.52
N ILE A 157 -14.99 -5.20 -14.13
CA ILE A 157 -13.97 -6.19 -13.78
C ILE A 157 -13.54 -6.94 -15.05
N PRO A 158 -12.23 -7.02 -15.36
CA PRO A 158 -11.74 -7.84 -16.47
C PRO A 158 -12.12 -9.31 -16.28
N ALA A 159 -12.54 -9.98 -17.36
CA ALA A 159 -12.95 -11.40 -17.31
C ALA A 159 -11.81 -12.35 -16.90
N HIS A 160 -10.56 -11.96 -17.19
CA HIS A 160 -9.34 -12.68 -16.84
C HIS A 160 -8.30 -11.71 -16.29
N ASN A 161 -7.20 -12.24 -15.73
CA ASN A 161 -6.08 -11.40 -15.34
C ASN A 161 -5.53 -10.67 -16.58
N PRO A 162 -5.53 -9.32 -16.60
CA PRO A 162 -5.15 -8.58 -17.78
C PRO A 162 -3.66 -8.77 -18.07
N THR A 163 -3.35 -9.00 -19.34
CA THR A 163 -1.98 -9.18 -19.83
C THR A 163 -1.49 -7.96 -20.60
N THR A 164 -2.43 -7.19 -21.17
CA THR A 164 -2.18 -5.91 -21.83
C THR A 164 -3.16 -4.84 -21.37
N ILE A 165 -2.81 -3.58 -21.53
CA ILE A 165 -3.68 -2.43 -21.24
C ILE A 165 -4.97 -2.44 -22.08
N LEU A 166 -4.95 -3.12 -23.24
CA LEU A 166 -6.13 -3.27 -24.09
C LEU A 166 -7.20 -4.20 -23.47
N ASP A 167 -6.83 -5.05 -22.51
CA ASP A 167 -7.75 -5.97 -21.81
C ASP A 167 -8.57 -5.26 -20.71
N ILE A 168 -8.19 -4.03 -20.35
CA ILE A 168 -8.75 -3.28 -19.23
C ILE A 168 -9.58 -2.12 -19.77
N ASP A 169 -10.76 -1.87 -19.20
CA ASP A 169 -11.54 -0.67 -19.54
C ASP A 169 -10.79 0.63 -19.21
N ALA A 170 -10.97 1.67 -20.03
CA ALA A 170 -10.20 2.91 -19.90
C ALA A 170 -10.58 3.66 -18.61
N ALA A 171 -11.88 3.71 -18.30
CA ALA A 171 -12.35 4.35 -17.09
C ALA A 171 -11.92 3.57 -15.85
N GLU A 172 -11.95 2.24 -15.92
CA GLU A 172 -11.51 1.44 -14.78
C GLU A 172 -10.00 1.53 -14.54
N PHE A 173 -9.17 1.52 -15.59
CA PHE A 173 -7.74 1.77 -15.43
C PHE A 173 -7.48 3.14 -14.78
N ALA A 174 -8.17 4.20 -15.24
CA ALA A 174 -8.07 5.54 -14.66
C ALA A 174 -8.45 5.56 -13.16
N ARG A 175 -9.55 4.90 -12.77
CA ARG A 175 -9.96 4.79 -11.35
C ARG A 175 -8.91 4.09 -10.48
N GLN A 176 -8.38 2.96 -10.93
CA GLN A 176 -7.37 2.22 -10.16
C GLN A 176 -6.05 2.98 -10.06
N MET A 177 -5.65 3.67 -11.14
CA MET A 177 -4.49 4.55 -11.15
C MET A 177 -4.67 5.71 -10.16
N THR A 178 -5.82 6.39 -10.18
CA THR A 178 -6.17 7.45 -9.22
C THR A 178 -6.11 6.97 -7.77
N LEU A 179 -6.61 5.77 -7.47
CA LEU A 179 -6.52 5.21 -6.11
C LEU A 179 -5.06 5.04 -5.65
N GLN A 180 -4.19 4.52 -6.52
CA GLN A 180 -2.78 4.30 -6.18
C GLN A 180 -2.02 5.62 -6.01
N GLU A 181 -2.23 6.60 -6.88
CA GLU A 181 -1.58 7.91 -6.78
C GLU A 181 -2.09 8.70 -5.59
N PHE A 182 -3.40 8.68 -5.33
CA PHE A 182 -3.98 9.32 -4.16
C PHE A 182 -3.45 8.73 -2.86
N LYS A 183 -3.21 7.40 -2.80
CA LYS A 183 -2.56 6.76 -1.65
C LYS A 183 -1.19 7.39 -1.38
N LEU A 184 -0.36 7.54 -2.42
CA LEU A 184 0.96 8.19 -2.28
C LEU A 184 0.84 9.65 -1.85
N LEU A 185 -0.12 10.40 -2.43
CA LEU A 185 -0.39 11.79 -2.03
C LEU A 185 -0.79 11.88 -0.55
N SER A 186 -1.63 10.96 -0.06
CA SER A 186 -2.09 10.92 1.33
C SER A 186 -0.97 10.61 2.34
N GLU A 187 0.16 10.07 1.87
CA GLU A 187 1.33 9.80 2.70
C GLU A 187 2.27 11.00 2.84
N LEU A 188 2.19 11.96 1.92
CA LEU A 188 3.04 13.15 1.83
C LEU A 188 3.04 13.98 3.12
N LYS A 189 4.23 14.45 3.52
CA LYS A 189 4.42 15.25 4.73
C LYS A 189 4.97 16.64 4.55
N ILE A 190 4.56 17.54 5.46
CA ILE A 190 4.96 18.96 5.43
C ILE A 190 6.48 19.11 5.44
N HIS A 191 7.19 18.42 6.34
CA HIS A 191 8.64 18.58 6.44
C HIS A 191 9.36 18.23 5.14
N GLU A 192 8.80 17.34 4.33
CA GLU A 192 9.33 16.97 3.02
C GLU A 192 9.24 18.11 2.00
N LEU A 193 8.34 19.08 2.23
CA LEU A 193 8.07 20.26 1.39
C LEU A 193 8.76 21.53 1.91
N LEU A 194 9.53 21.45 2.99
CA LEU A 194 10.27 22.58 3.55
C LEU A 194 11.74 22.55 3.12
N ASN A 195 12.37 23.72 3.10
CA ASN A 195 13.81 23.92 2.87
C ASN A 195 14.38 23.29 1.58
N GLN A 196 13.52 22.93 0.62
CA GLN A 196 13.88 22.17 -0.58
C GLN A 196 14.49 20.78 -0.28
N ALA A 197 13.97 20.11 0.75
CA ALA A 197 14.44 18.77 1.16
C ALA A 197 14.48 17.79 -0.03
N TRP A 198 13.48 17.79 -0.92
CA TRP A 198 13.43 16.93 -2.10
C TRP A 198 14.58 17.12 -3.11
N VAL A 199 15.25 18.27 -3.10
CA VAL A 199 16.44 18.53 -3.93
C VAL A 199 17.71 18.25 -3.15
N LYS A 200 17.81 18.80 -1.93
CA LYS A 200 19.05 18.82 -1.14
C LYS A 200 19.33 17.51 -0.42
N ASP A 201 18.29 16.86 0.09
CA ASP A 201 18.39 15.59 0.80
C ASP A 201 17.13 14.74 0.56
N LYS A 202 17.21 13.91 -0.49
CA LYS A 202 16.11 13.03 -0.91
C LYS A 202 15.68 12.05 0.19
N LEU A 203 16.53 11.75 1.17
CA LEU A 203 16.19 10.88 2.30
C LEU A 203 15.19 11.55 3.25
N MET A 204 15.21 12.89 3.31
CA MET A 204 14.30 13.71 4.11
C MET A 204 12.97 14.00 3.41
N ALA A 205 12.81 13.61 2.14
CA ALA A 205 11.59 13.76 1.36
C ALA A 205 11.15 12.47 0.63
N PRO A 206 11.04 11.33 1.34
CA PRO A 206 10.85 10.03 0.70
C PRO A 206 9.53 9.90 -0.07
N ASN A 207 8.44 10.55 0.37
CA ASN A 207 7.14 10.49 -0.30
C ASN A 207 7.09 11.42 -1.52
N VAL A 208 7.77 12.58 -1.48
CA VAL A 208 7.97 13.41 -2.68
C VAL A 208 8.74 12.63 -3.75
N VAL A 209 9.80 11.92 -3.34
CA VAL A 209 10.59 11.07 -4.23
C VAL A 209 9.75 9.93 -4.81
N LYS A 210 8.96 9.23 -3.98
CA LYS A 210 8.05 8.17 -4.46
C LYS A 210 7.03 8.69 -5.49
N LEU A 211 6.40 9.84 -5.23
CA LEU A 211 5.45 10.45 -6.17
C LEU A 211 6.13 10.81 -7.50
N THR A 212 7.33 11.36 -7.44
CA THR A 212 8.11 11.75 -8.63
C THR A 212 8.57 10.52 -9.42
N GLN A 213 9.03 9.47 -8.73
CA GLN A 213 9.42 8.21 -9.34
C GLN A 213 8.21 7.52 -9.98
N ARG A 214 7.05 7.55 -9.31
CA ARG A 214 5.81 7.01 -9.86
C ARG A 214 5.42 7.71 -11.16
N PHE A 215 5.51 9.04 -11.18
CA PHE A 215 5.29 9.84 -12.38
C PHE A 215 6.16 9.41 -13.56
N ASN A 216 7.46 9.30 -13.32
CA ASN A 216 8.41 8.89 -14.35
C ASN A 216 8.17 7.43 -14.79
N THR A 217 7.83 6.54 -13.85
CA THR A 217 7.54 5.12 -14.11
C THR A 217 6.36 4.97 -15.06
N ILE A 218 5.24 5.66 -14.79
CA ILE A 218 4.05 5.58 -15.64
C ILE A 218 4.34 6.21 -17.00
N SER A 219 4.96 7.39 -17.04
CA SER A 219 5.29 8.06 -18.30
C SER A 219 6.21 7.20 -19.18
N ALA A 220 7.26 6.59 -18.59
CA ALA A 220 8.15 5.67 -19.28
C ALA A 220 7.43 4.39 -19.73
N TRP A 221 6.50 3.87 -18.93
CA TRP A 221 5.73 2.67 -19.27
C TRP A 221 4.79 2.91 -20.46
N VAL A 222 4.11 4.07 -20.53
CA VAL A 222 3.27 4.44 -21.67
C VAL A 222 4.10 4.44 -22.95
N LYS A 223 5.27 5.10 -22.94
CA LYS A 223 6.20 5.12 -24.09
C LYS A 223 6.66 3.73 -24.48
N THR A 224 7.10 2.95 -23.50
CA THR A 224 7.56 1.56 -23.68
C THR A 224 6.48 0.71 -24.33
N THR A 225 5.23 0.82 -23.86
CA THR A 225 4.11 0.04 -24.36
C THR A 225 3.81 0.34 -25.83
N ILE A 226 3.83 1.62 -26.22
CA ILE A 226 3.59 2.03 -27.62
C ILE A 226 4.79 1.64 -28.51
N LEU A 227 6.02 1.90 -28.07
CA LEU A 227 7.23 1.73 -28.87
C LEU A 227 7.71 0.27 -28.98
N SER A 228 7.22 -0.61 -28.10
CA SER A 228 7.50 -2.05 -28.19
C SER A 228 6.56 -2.79 -29.14
N GLU A 229 5.47 -2.15 -29.58
CA GLU A 229 4.49 -2.76 -30.49
C GLU A 229 4.88 -2.49 -31.95
N THR A 230 5.21 -3.54 -32.70
CA THR A 230 5.65 -3.42 -34.09
C THR A 230 4.50 -3.25 -35.07
N SER A 231 3.29 -3.71 -34.74
CA SER A 231 2.10 -3.50 -35.57
C SER A 231 1.60 -2.05 -35.44
N LYS A 232 1.61 -1.31 -36.56
CA LYS A 232 1.07 0.05 -36.62
C LYS A 232 -0.38 0.11 -36.14
N GLN A 233 -1.22 -0.81 -36.59
CA GLN A 233 -2.65 -0.85 -36.23
C GLN A 233 -2.85 -1.05 -34.72
N LYS A 234 -2.03 -1.89 -34.08
CA LYS A 234 -2.07 -2.07 -32.62
C LYS A 234 -1.52 -0.83 -31.89
N ARG A 235 -0.46 -0.20 -32.40
CA ARG A 235 0.03 1.08 -31.85
C ARG A 235 -1.04 2.17 -31.86
N VAL A 236 -1.78 2.32 -32.97
CA VAL A 236 -2.90 3.27 -33.07
C VAL A 236 -3.94 3.00 -31.97
N LYS A 237 -4.30 1.73 -31.74
CA LYS A 237 -5.22 1.34 -30.66
C LYS A 237 -4.67 1.65 -29.27
N LEU A 238 -3.38 1.40 -29.02
CA LEU A 238 -2.72 1.74 -27.76
C LEU A 238 -2.71 3.25 -27.52
N MET A 239 -2.35 4.05 -28.53
CA MET A 239 -2.37 5.52 -28.44
C MET A 239 -3.78 6.03 -28.15
N ALA A 240 -4.78 5.56 -28.90
CA ALA A 240 -6.18 5.93 -28.65
C ALA A 240 -6.64 5.55 -27.24
N LYS A 241 -6.23 4.37 -26.74
CA LYS A 241 -6.52 3.91 -25.38
C LYS A 241 -5.92 4.84 -24.32
N PHE A 242 -4.67 5.25 -24.49
CA PHE A 242 -4.00 6.18 -23.56
C PHE A 242 -4.61 7.58 -23.61
N ILE A 243 -5.01 8.07 -24.78
CA ILE A 243 -5.74 9.34 -24.92
C ILE A 243 -7.05 9.30 -24.14
N ASP A 244 -7.81 8.19 -24.23
CA ASP A 244 -9.05 8.02 -23.47
C ASP A 244 -8.81 8.00 -21.96
N ILE A 245 -7.78 7.30 -21.51
CA ILE A 245 -7.41 7.27 -20.09
C ILE A 245 -7.03 8.68 -19.62
N ALA A 246 -6.25 9.45 -20.40
CA ALA A 246 -5.84 10.80 -20.04
C ALA A 246 -7.03 11.77 -19.91
N ASP A 247 -8.00 11.68 -20.82
CA ASP A 247 -9.23 12.48 -20.77
C ASP A 247 -10.08 12.15 -19.54
N ILE A 248 -10.25 10.86 -19.24
CA ILE A 248 -10.99 10.42 -18.06
C ILE A 248 -10.29 10.87 -16.77
N LEU A 249 -8.96 10.77 -16.71
CA LEU A 249 -8.17 11.28 -15.59
C LEU A 249 -8.35 12.78 -15.40
N LEU A 250 -8.42 13.56 -16.50
CA LEU A 250 -8.71 14.99 -16.44
C LEU A 250 -10.10 15.27 -15.85
N GLN A 251 -11.13 14.54 -16.32
CA GLN A 251 -12.50 14.67 -15.82
C GLN A 251 -12.62 14.29 -14.34
N MET A 252 -11.75 13.42 -13.84
CA MET A 252 -11.66 13.01 -12.43
C MET A 252 -10.79 13.96 -11.57
N ASN A 253 -10.31 15.07 -12.12
CA ASN A 253 -9.32 15.96 -11.49
C ASN A 253 -8.04 15.23 -11.05
N ASN A 254 -7.69 14.13 -11.73
CA ASN A 254 -6.38 13.49 -11.59
C ASN A 254 -5.40 14.13 -12.58
N PHE A 255 -4.95 15.33 -12.24
CA PHE A 255 -4.03 16.11 -13.06
C PHE A 255 -2.65 15.46 -13.15
N ASN A 256 -2.23 14.76 -12.09
CA ASN A 256 -0.96 14.02 -12.08
C ASN A 256 -0.97 12.94 -13.17
N GLY A 257 -1.91 12.00 -13.10
CA GLY A 257 -1.98 10.90 -14.06
C GLY A 257 -2.26 11.37 -15.49
N MET A 258 -3.09 12.40 -15.68
CA MET A 258 -3.31 13.01 -16.99
C MET A 258 -2.00 13.53 -17.58
N LEU A 259 -1.17 14.22 -16.79
CA LEU A 259 0.13 14.71 -17.25
C LEU A 259 1.14 13.59 -17.49
N GLU A 260 1.14 12.52 -16.69
CA GLU A 260 2.02 11.36 -16.90
C GLU A 260 1.84 10.79 -18.32
N ILE A 261 0.59 10.56 -18.70
CA ILE A 261 0.23 10.02 -20.02
C ILE A 261 0.44 11.07 -21.11
N THR A 262 -0.01 12.30 -20.92
CA THR A 262 0.08 13.35 -21.95
C THR A 262 1.53 13.68 -22.26
N SER A 263 2.38 13.78 -21.24
CA SER A 263 3.83 14.03 -21.41
C SER A 263 4.54 12.86 -22.08
N ALA A 264 4.08 11.62 -21.85
CA ALA A 264 4.59 10.45 -22.56
C ALA A 264 4.23 10.51 -24.06
N LEU A 265 2.98 10.85 -24.37
CA LEU A 265 2.52 10.98 -25.76
C LEU A 265 3.18 12.17 -26.48
N ASP A 266 3.50 13.25 -25.76
CA ASP A 266 4.19 14.43 -26.30
C ASP A 266 5.73 14.30 -26.34
N SER A 267 6.27 13.14 -25.96
CA SER A 267 7.72 12.90 -25.96
C SER A 267 8.27 12.69 -27.38
N ASN A 268 9.54 13.09 -27.59
CA ASN A 268 10.23 13.01 -28.89
C ASN A 268 10.14 11.64 -29.58
N PRO A 269 10.31 10.48 -28.89
CA PRO A 269 10.14 9.16 -29.51
C PRO A 269 8.72 8.88 -30.03
N ILE A 270 7.68 9.47 -29.43
CA ILE A 270 6.28 9.21 -29.81
C ILE A 270 5.80 10.20 -30.88
N VAL A 271 6.01 11.51 -30.69
CA VAL A 271 5.47 12.55 -31.60
C VAL A 271 6.00 12.45 -33.03
N ARG A 272 7.13 11.77 -33.24
CA ARG A 272 7.71 11.55 -34.56
C ARG A 272 7.08 10.38 -35.34
N LEU A 273 6.24 9.56 -34.70
CA LEU A 273 5.51 8.46 -35.33
C LEU A 273 4.35 8.99 -36.18
N ASN A 274 4.65 9.82 -37.17
CA ASN A 274 3.67 10.55 -37.99
C ASN A 274 2.68 9.61 -38.69
N ASN A 275 3.11 8.41 -39.10
CA ASN A 275 2.22 7.45 -39.75
C ASN A 275 1.26 6.82 -38.76
N THR A 276 1.72 6.53 -37.54
CA THR A 276 0.85 6.02 -36.47
C THR A 276 -0.13 7.11 -36.01
N ILE A 277 0.35 8.35 -35.82
CA ILE A 277 -0.48 9.48 -35.40
C ILE A 277 -1.50 9.86 -36.49
N GLY A 278 -1.11 9.82 -37.77
CA GLY A 278 -1.99 10.13 -38.90
C GLY A 278 -3.19 9.19 -39.04
N ASP A 279 -3.10 7.97 -38.49
CA ASP A 279 -4.19 6.99 -38.48
C ASP A 279 -5.14 7.15 -37.27
N LEU A 280 -4.88 8.10 -36.35
CA LEU A 280 -5.82 8.44 -35.28
C LEU A 280 -7.04 9.16 -35.85
N SER A 281 -8.22 8.83 -35.33
CA SER A 281 -9.45 9.55 -35.71
C SER A 281 -9.38 11.02 -35.26
N VAL A 282 -9.99 11.92 -36.03
CA VAL A 282 -10.08 13.36 -35.72
C VAL A 282 -10.60 13.64 -34.30
N ALA A 283 -11.56 12.84 -33.82
CA ALA A 283 -12.09 12.96 -32.46
C ALA A 283 -11.00 12.70 -31.40
N LYS A 284 -10.17 11.67 -31.56
CA LYS A 284 -9.08 11.35 -30.64
C LYS A 284 -7.98 12.41 -30.68
N THR A 285 -7.64 12.93 -31.86
CA THR A 285 -6.67 14.02 -31.99
C THR A 285 -7.13 15.26 -31.22
N LYS A 286 -8.41 15.63 -31.33
CA LYS A 286 -8.98 16.76 -30.58
C LYS A 286 -8.92 16.55 -29.06
N VAL A 287 -9.21 15.34 -28.58
CA VAL A 287 -9.09 15.01 -27.14
C VAL A 287 -7.63 15.11 -26.70
N TRP A 288 -6.70 14.59 -27.49
CA TRP A 288 -5.27 14.70 -27.20
C TRP A 288 -4.81 16.16 -27.16
N ASP A 289 -5.24 17.00 -28.12
CA ASP A 289 -4.93 18.43 -28.15
C ASP A 289 -5.47 19.17 -26.92
N ASN A 290 -6.67 18.81 -26.44
CA ASN A 290 -7.22 19.35 -25.20
C ASN A 290 -6.33 19.04 -24.00
N CYS A 291 -5.90 17.78 -23.83
CA CYS A 291 -4.97 17.40 -22.77
C CYS A 291 -3.61 18.10 -22.93
N ARG A 292 -3.08 18.14 -24.16
CA ARG A 292 -1.80 18.79 -24.50
C ARG A 292 -1.82 20.29 -24.19
N SER A 293 -2.98 20.94 -24.35
CA SER A 293 -3.15 22.36 -24.02
C SER A 293 -2.87 22.68 -22.55
N LEU A 294 -2.91 21.70 -21.66
CA LEU A 294 -2.65 21.85 -20.23
C LEU A 294 -1.18 21.62 -19.84
N LEU A 295 -0.31 21.23 -20.77
CA LEU A 295 1.12 21.04 -20.49
C LEU A 295 1.80 22.35 -20.02
N GLY A 296 2.87 22.18 -19.25
CA GLY A 296 3.63 23.29 -18.68
C GLY A 296 2.80 24.12 -17.69
N ASN A 297 2.90 25.45 -17.79
CA ASN A 297 2.27 26.36 -16.81
C ASN A 297 0.75 26.47 -16.93
N LYS A 298 0.14 25.96 -18.00
CA LYS A 298 -1.31 26.12 -18.27
C LYS A 298 -2.19 25.29 -17.32
N LEU A 299 -1.65 24.21 -16.74
CA LEU A 299 -2.35 23.43 -15.72
C LEU A 299 -2.59 24.20 -14.40
N LYS A 300 -1.76 25.21 -14.07
CA LYS A 300 -1.81 25.88 -12.76
C LYS A 300 -3.19 26.48 -12.45
N GLY A 301 -3.87 27.03 -13.46
CA GLY A 301 -5.21 27.60 -13.32
C GLY A 301 -6.29 26.54 -13.02
N PRO A 302 -6.50 25.55 -13.90
CA PRO A 302 -7.45 24.47 -13.65
C PRO A 302 -7.18 23.73 -12.33
N GLN A 303 -5.92 23.46 -12.01
CA GLN A 303 -5.54 22.79 -10.78
C GLN A 303 -5.83 23.63 -9.53
N SER A 304 -5.61 24.95 -9.55
CA SER A 304 -5.89 25.81 -8.40
C SER A 304 -7.39 25.99 -8.14
N GLN A 305 -8.22 25.88 -9.18
CA GLN A 305 -9.68 25.93 -9.08
C GLN A 305 -10.29 24.61 -8.59
N ALA A 306 -9.57 23.49 -8.74
CA ALA A 306 -10.05 22.19 -8.31
C ALA A 306 -10.07 22.06 -6.78
N LYS A 307 -11.23 21.70 -6.22
CA LYS A 307 -11.40 21.50 -4.77
C LYS A 307 -11.04 20.09 -4.31
N ASN A 308 -11.01 19.14 -5.22
CA ASN A 308 -10.72 17.72 -5.02
C ASN A 308 -9.95 17.17 -6.23
N GLY A 309 -9.24 16.06 -6.04
CA GLY A 309 -8.46 15.43 -7.10
C GLY A 309 -7.10 14.94 -6.63
N VAL A 310 -6.26 14.61 -7.62
CA VAL A 310 -4.84 14.32 -7.44
C VAL A 310 -4.06 15.39 -8.20
N PRO A 311 -3.40 16.33 -7.52
CA PRO A 311 -2.69 17.41 -8.16
C PRO A 311 -1.35 16.93 -8.72
N PHE A 312 -0.88 17.59 -9.77
CA PHE A 312 0.52 17.50 -10.16
C PHE A 312 1.38 18.28 -9.17
N ILE A 313 2.17 17.54 -8.38
CA ILE A 313 2.98 18.11 -7.30
C ILE A 313 4.11 19.00 -7.81
N GLY A 314 4.59 18.78 -9.04
CA GLY A 314 5.71 19.52 -9.63
C GLY A 314 5.44 21.03 -9.67
N ASN A 315 4.20 21.45 -9.92
CA ASN A 315 3.81 22.86 -9.89
C ASN A 315 4.05 23.51 -8.51
N TYR A 316 3.70 22.80 -7.43
CA TYR A 316 3.91 23.28 -6.06
C TYR A 316 5.37 23.25 -5.66
N LEU A 317 6.12 22.22 -6.07
CA LEU A 317 7.57 22.15 -5.82
C LEU A 317 8.30 23.32 -6.51
N THR A 318 7.95 23.62 -7.77
CA THR A 318 8.49 24.79 -8.49
C THR A 318 8.13 26.10 -7.79
N GLU A 319 6.87 26.26 -7.35
CA GLU A 319 6.45 27.45 -6.61
C GLU A 319 7.22 27.62 -5.29
N LEU A 320 7.41 26.53 -4.53
CA LEU A 320 8.21 26.55 -3.30
C LEU A 320 9.67 26.93 -3.56
N THR A 321 10.27 26.41 -4.63
CA THR A 321 11.63 26.81 -5.06
C THR A 321 11.68 28.30 -5.40
N GLN A 322 10.71 28.81 -6.17
CA GLN A 322 10.63 30.23 -6.53
C GLN A 322 10.45 31.13 -5.31
N ILE A 323 9.62 30.73 -4.35
CA ILE A 323 9.44 31.45 -3.08
C ILE A 323 10.75 31.47 -2.30
N ASP A 324 11.46 30.34 -2.25
CA ASP A 324 12.71 30.23 -1.50
C ASP A 324 13.83 31.09 -2.08
N GLU A 325 13.98 31.10 -3.41
CA GLU A 325 14.97 31.88 -4.15
C GLU A 325 14.63 33.37 -4.22
N GLY A 326 13.35 33.72 -4.37
CA GLY A 326 12.89 35.11 -4.53
C GLY A 326 12.78 35.89 -3.23
N ASN A 327 12.85 35.24 -2.07
CA ASN A 327 12.65 35.89 -0.77
C ASN A 327 13.78 35.56 0.21
N LYS A 328 14.39 36.59 0.82
CA LYS A 328 15.38 36.42 1.89
C LYS A 328 14.73 35.75 3.11
N ASN A 329 15.51 34.95 3.85
CA ASN A 329 15.06 34.36 5.10
C ASN A 329 14.86 35.41 6.22
N GLU A 330 15.63 36.49 6.17
CA GLU A 330 15.59 37.58 7.13
C GLU A 330 15.50 38.94 6.44
N VAL A 331 14.85 39.89 7.12
CA VAL A 331 14.75 41.32 6.78
C VAL A 331 15.13 42.08 8.04
N ASP A 332 16.17 42.92 7.97
CA ASP A 332 16.68 43.71 9.09
C ASP A 332 17.01 42.87 10.35
N GLY A 333 17.61 41.70 10.15
CA GLY A 333 17.96 40.75 11.23
C GLY A 333 16.76 40.07 11.90
N LYS A 334 15.55 40.22 11.34
CA LYS A 334 14.31 39.59 11.79
C LYS A 334 13.82 38.57 10.77
N ILE A 335 13.08 37.57 11.24
CA ILE A 335 12.55 36.50 10.39
C ILE A 335 11.51 37.08 9.43
N ASN A 336 11.67 36.74 8.15
CA ASN A 336 10.77 37.19 7.10
C ASN A 336 9.44 36.41 7.13
N ILE A 337 8.46 36.93 7.87
CA ILE A 337 7.13 36.31 8.00
C ILE A 337 6.39 36.24 6.66
N LYS A 338 6.58 37.23 5.77
CA LYS A 338 5.97 37.20 4.42
C LYS A 338 6.40 35.98 3.62
N LYS A 339 7.70 35.64 3.65
CA LYS A 339 8.20 34.40 3.02
C LYS A 339 7.51 33.16 3.57
N ARG A 340 7.36 33.08 4.90
CA ARG A 340 6.71 31.94 5.57
C ARG A 340 5.21 31.84 5.24
N ILE A 341 4.53 32.97 5.09
CA ILE A 341 3.12 33.01 4.67
C ILE A 341 2.97 32.43 3.26
N LEU A 342 3.84 32.82 2.32
CA LEU A 342 3.83 32.29 0.95
C LEU A 342 4.03 30.77 0.93
N ILE A 343 5.03 30.26 1.68
CA ILE A 343 5.27 28.81 1.85
C ILE A 343 4.02 28.12 2.42
N THR A 344 3.41 28.71 3.46
CA THR A 344 2.21 28.16 4.10
C THR A 344 1.03 28.07 3.14
N LYS A 345 0.79 29.13 2.35
CA LYS A 345 -0.28 29.16 1.34
C LYS A 345 -0.09 28.06 0.29
N CYS A 346 1.14 27.88 -0.21
CA CYS A 346 1.47 26.83 -1.18
C CYS A 346 1.27 25.42 -0.60
N ILE A 347 1.84 25.14 0.58
CA ILE A 347 1.72 23.82 1.25
C ILE A 347 0.27 23.50 1.59
N CYS A 348 -0.48 24.44 2.16
CA CYS A 348 -1.88 24.23 2.50
C CYS A 348 -2.73 23.93 1.26
N SER A 349 -2.46 24.61 0.15
CA SER A 349 -3.18 24.39 -1.11
C SER A 349 -2.93 22.96 -1.64
N LEU A 350 -1.69 22.50 -1.60
CA LEU A 350 -1.34 21.12 -1.97
C LEU A 350 -1.98 20.09 -1.03
N LEU A 351 -1.82 20.26 0.29
CA LEU A 351 -2.33 19.28 1.25
C LEU A 351 -3.85 19.30 1.39
N ASN A 352 -4.54 20.35 0.91
CA ASN A 352 -6.00 20.34 0.83
C ASN A 352 -6.51 19.21 -0.07
N PHE A 353 -5.76 18.82 -1.11
CA PHE A 353 -6.10 17.66 -1.95
C PHE A 353 -6.07 16.34 -1.19
N GLN A 354 -5.34 16.20 -0.08
CA GLN A 354 -5.40 14.98 0.76
C GLN A 354 -6.77 14.76 1.40
N LYS A 355 -7.66 15.76 1.38
CA LYS A 355 -9.05 15.65 1.84
C LYS A 355 -9.99 15.08 0.77
N SER A 356 -9.51 14.86 -0.45
CA SER A 356 -10.29 14.30 -1.55
C SER A 356 -10.88 12.95 -1.16
N VAL A 357 -12.09 12.69 -1.65
CA VAL A 357 -12.77 11.40 -1.48
C VAL A 357 -12.98 10.82 -2.86
N PHE A 358 -12.50 9.60 -3.06
CA PHE A 358 -12.70 8.83 -4.28
C PHE A 358 -13.55 7.62 -3.92
N ASP A 359 -14.79 7.60 -4.41
CA ASP A 359 -15.74 6.51 -4.20
C ASP A 359 -15.48 5.35 -5.16
N PHE A 360 -14.21 4.95 -5.33
CA PHE A 360 -13.79 3.88 -6.23
C PHE A 360 -13.51 2.58 -5.47
N GLN A 361 -13.93 1.46 -6.04
CA GLN A 361 -13.64 0.15 -5.46
C GLN A 361 -12.28 -0.36 -5.97
N PRO A 362 -11.38 -0.85 -5.09
CA PRO A 362 -10.13 -1.48 -5.52
C PRO A 362 -10.40 -2.75 -6.32
N ILE A 363 -9.79 -2.86 -7.49
CA ILE A 363 -9.81 -4.08 -8.31
C ILE A 363 -8.40 -4.65 -8.35
N ILE A 364 -8.22 -5.78 -7.66
CA ILE A 364 -6.90 -6.38 -7.41
C ILE A 364 -6.19 -6.78 -8.70
N SER A 365 -6.91 -7.31 -9.69
CA SER A 365 -6.31 -7.72 -10.98
C SER A 365 -5.70 -6.55 -11.73
N ILE A 366 -6.37 -5.39 -11.75
CA ILE A 366 -5.88 -4.16 -12.37
C ILE A 366 -4.78 -3.51 -11.52
N GLN A 367 -4.93 -3.44 -10.19
CA GLN A 367 -3.88 -2.91 -9.32
C GLN A 367 -2.59 -3.74 -9.43
N SER A 368 -2.71 -5.06 -9.46
CA SER A 368 -1.58 -5.97 -9.67
C SER A 368 -0.93 -5.80 -11.04
N PHE A 369 -1.72 -5.48 -12.08
CA PHE A 369 -1.19 -5.13 -13.39
C PHE A 369 -0.36 -3.84 -13.33
N ILE A 370 -0.90 -2.79 -12.69
CA ILE A 370 -0.21 -1.49 -12.54
C ILE A 370 1.04 -1.60 -11.64
N ASP A 371 1.04 -2.47 -10.64
CA ASP A 371 2.20 -2.68 -9.76
C ASP A 371 3.34 -3.46 -10.45
N LYS A 372 3.02 -4.20 -11.52
CA LYS A 372 3.96 -5.05 -12.26
C LYS A 372 4.43 -4.43 -13.58
N LEU A 373 4.14 -3.15 -13.82
CA LEU A 373 4.60 -2.45 -15.02
C LEU A 373 6.13 -2.48 -15.11
N LYS A 374 6.64 -2.67 -16.33
CA LYS A 374 8.08 -2.76 -16.61
C LYS A 374 8.47 -1.70 -17.64
N PRO A 375 8.73 -0.45 -17.22
CA PRO A 375 9.15 0.60 -18.13
C PRO A 375 10.62 0.43 -18.57
N ILE A 376 10.92 0.83 -19.80
CA ILE A 376 12.28 1.19 -20.21
C ILE A 376 12.48 2.66 -19.86
N GLU A 377 13.40 2.94 -18.94
CA GLU A 377 13.69 4.30 -18.49
C GLU A 377 14.67 5.05 -19.42
N ASN A 378 15.45 4.32 -20.22
CA ASN A 378 16.44 4.91 -21.12
C ASN A 378 15.78 5.51 -22.37
N GLU A 379 15.76 6.83 -22.47
CA GLU A 379 15.14 7.58 -23.58
C GLU A 379 15.80 7.27 -24.94
N ASP A 380 17.12 7.09 -24.99
CA ASP A 380 17.84 6.80 -26.24
C ASP A 380 17.41 5.45 -26.82
N THR A 381 17.15 4.48 -25.95
CA THR A 381 16.62 3.16 -26.31
C THR A 381 15.22 3.28 -26.90
N LEU A 382 14.34 4.04 -26.23
CA LEU A 382 12.99 4.32 -26.74
C LEU A 382 13.03 5.08 -28.07
N TYR A 383 13.95 6.02 -28.22
CA TYR A 383 14.14 6.75 -29.47
C TYR A 383 14.59 5.83 -30.61
N ALA A 384 15.53 4.91 -30.34
CA ALA A 384 15.98 3.89 -31.27
C ALA A 384 14.85 2.95 -31.70
N PHE A 385 13.96 2.55 -30.77
CA PHE A 385 12.76 1.78 -31.10
C PHE A 385 11.89 2.57 -32.07
N SER A 386 11.66 3.86 -31.80
CA SER A 386 10.83 4.68 -32.69
C SER A 386 11.45 4.84 -34.09
N LEU A 387 12.78 4.97 -34.19
CA LEU A 387 13.49 5.06 -35.47
C LEU A 387 13.32 3.77 -36.28
N TYR A 388 13.38 2.62 -35.62
CA TYR A 388 13.14 1.33 -36.25
C TYR A 388 11.69 1.22 -36.75
N LEU A 389 10.72 1.61 -35.92
CA LEU A 389 9.29 1.53 -36.26
C LEU A 389 8.90 2.47 -37.41
N GLU A 390 9.42 3.69 -37.41
CA GLU A 390 9.19 4.69 -38.46
C GLU A 390 10.52 5.40 -38.80
N PRO A 391 11.26 4.90 -39.81
CA PRO A 391 12.54 5.46 -40.24
C PRO A 391 12.44 6.90 -40.75
N ARG A 392 13.55 7.63 -40.75
CA ARG A 392 13.61 8.98 -41.34
C ARG A 392 13.45 8.88 -42.87
N PRO A 393 12.71 9.81 -43.51
CA PRO A 393 12.61 9.84 -44.98
C PRO A 393 14.00 9.90 -45.63
N GLY A 394 14.28 8.98 -46.56
CA GLY A 394 15.55 8.93 -47.30
C GLY A 394 16.77 8.41 -46.52
N GLY A 395 16.60 7.96 -45.27
CA GLY A 395 17.67 7.30 -44.51
C GLY A 395 17.63 5.76 -44.63
N PRO A 396 18.74 5.06 -44.30
CA PRO A 396 18.72 3.60 -44.22
C PRO A 396 17.72 3.13 -43.15
N SER A 397 17.01 2.04 -43.43
CA SER A 397 16.13 1.42 -42.44
C SER A 397 16.99 0.87 -41.29
N PRO A 398 16.76 1.29 -40.03
CA PRO A 398 17.56 0.79 -38.92
C PRO A 398 17.30 -0.69 -38.68
N GLU A 399 18.29 -1.42 -38.19
CA GLU A 399 18.06 -2.78 -37.69
C GLU A 399 17.20 -2.74 -36.41
N MET A 400 16.46 -3.84 -36.17
CA MET A 400 15.66 -3.98 -34.95
C MET A 400 16.57 -3.93 -33.71
N PRO A 401 16.35 -3.02 -32.75
CA PRO A 401 17.16 -2.95 -31.53
C PRO A 401 17.11 -4.25 -30.74
N GLU A 402 18.25 -4.71 -30.19
CA GLU A 402 18.35 -5.98 -29.45
C GLU A 402 17.36 -6.08 -28.28
N GLU A 403 17.14 -4.99 -27.56
CA GLU A 403 16.18 -4.98 -26.45
C GLU A 403 14.73 -5.19 -26.96
N LEU A 404 14.39 -4.63 -28.12
CA LEU A 404 13.11 -4.89 -28.78
C LEU A 404 13.01 -6.35 -29.26
N LYS A 405 14.10 -6.92 -29.78
CA LYS A 405 14.17 -8.35 -30.13
C LYS A 405 13.92 -9.23 -28.92
N ARG A 406 14.52 -8.91 -27.77
CA ARG A 406 14.33 -9.66 -26.51
C ARG A 406 12.89 -9.57 -26.00
N MET A 407 12.29 -8.39 -26.05
CA MET A 407 10.90 -8.19 -25.65
C MET A 407 9.94 -8.98 -26.54
N ARG A 408 10.20 -9.03 -27.86
CA ARG A 408 9.43 -9.84 -28.81
C ARG A 408 9.71 -11.35 -28.70
N GLY A 409 10.95 -11.74 -28.47
CA GLY A 409 11.37 -13.14 -28.33
C GLY A 409 10.81 -13.82 -27.08
N ARG A 410 10.37 -13.04 -26.07
CA ARG A 410 9.55 -13.57 -24.97
C ARG A 410 8.08 -13.81 -25.36
N GLY A 411 7.63 -13.29 -26.52
CA GLY A 411 6.25 -13.36 -27.01
C GLY A 411 6.01 -14.35 -28.17
N GLU A 412 7.04 -14.83 -28.87
CA GLU A 412 6.92 -15.81 -29.96
C GLU A 412 7.69 -17.10 -29.62
N SER A 413 6.95 -18.20 -29.45
CA SER A 413 7.38 -19.58 -29.14
C SER A 413 7.86 -19.91 -27.71
N ARG A 414 6.88 -20.18 -26.84
CA ARG A 414 6.75 -21.51 -26.26
C ARG A 414 5.25 -21.84 -26.19
N ALA A 415 4.73 -22.56 -27.20
CA ALA A 415 3.78 -23.60 -26.87
C ALA A 415 4.54 -24.46 -25.85
N VAL A 416 4.15 -24.38 -24.58
CA VAL A 416 4.76 -25.19 -23.53
C VAL A 416 4.57 -26.62 -24.00
N PRO A 417 5.63 -27.33 -24.42
CA PRO A 417 5.49 -28.78 -24.57
C PRO A 417 5.09 -29.23 -23.17
N VAL A 418 4.12 -30.13 -23.07
CA VAL A 418 3.92 -30.91 -21.86
C VAL A 418 5.15 -31.81 -21.73
N GLU A 419 6.30 -31.22 -21.39
CA GLU A 419 7.45 -31.93 -20.86
C GLU A 419 6.94 -32.55 -19.58
N SER A 420 6.96 -33.88 -19.54
CA SER A 420 6.67 -34.69 -18.36
C SER A 420 7.20 -33.99 -17.11
N SER A 421 6.39 -33.95 -16.07
CA SER A 421 6.48 -33.24 -14.78
C SER A 421 7.77 -33.44 -13.97
N SER A 422 8.84 -33.98 -14.54
CA SER A 422 10.09 -34.34 -13.87
C SER A 422 11.04 -33.19 -13.49
N PRO A 423 11.17 -32.05 -14.22
CA PRO A 423 12.16 -31.04 -13.85
C PRO A 423 11.82 -30.30 -12.55
N TRP A 424 10.57 -29.88 -12.39
CA TRP A 424 10.12 -29.16 -11.19
C TRP A 424 10.07 -30.11 -9.97
N LEU A 425 9.65 -31.37 -10.17
CA LEU A 425 9.62 -32.38 -9.12
C LEU A 425 11.03 -32.70 -8.60
N LYS A 426 12.00 -32.88 -9.51
CA LYS A 426 13.41 -33.06 -9.14
C LYS A 426 13.95 -31.84 -8.40
N GLN A 427 13.68 -30.63 -8.89
CA GLN A 427 14.12 -29.40 -8.25
C GLN A 427 13.56 -29.27 -6.83
N HIS A 428 12.27 -29.55 -6.63
CA HIS A 428 11.64 -29.43 -5.32
C HIS A 428 12.07 -30.55 -4.35
N LEU A 429 12.27 -31.77 -4.85
CA LEU A 429 12.85 -32.86 -4.07
C LEU A 429 14.30 -32.54 -3.64
N ASP A 430 15.08 -31.87 -4.49
CA ASP A 430 16.44 -31.45 -4.18
C ASP A 430 16.46 -30.27 -3.18
N GLU A 431 15.48 -29.36 -3.23
CA GLU A 431 15.29 -28.32 -2.22
C GLU A 431 14.93 -28.91 -0.85
N ILE A 432 13.99 -29.87 -0.78
CA ILE A 432 13.61 -30.52 0.47
C ILE A 432 14.80 -31.27 1.09
N LYS A 433 15.62 -31.96 0.27
CA LYS A 433 16.85 -32.61 0.74
C LYS A 433 17.88 -31.61 1.25
N LYS A 434 18.05 -30.45 0.59
CA LYS A 434 18.95 -29.39 1.06
C LYS A 434 18.53 -28.83 2.41
N VAL A 435 17.22 -28.60 2.61
CA VAL A 435 16.68 -28.12 3.89
C VAL A 435 16.88 -29.17 4.98
N ARG A 436 16.60 -30.44 4.69
CA ARG A 436 16.86 -31.57 5.59
C ARG A 436 18.34 -31.62 6.02
N ASP A 437 19.27 -31.56 5.08
CA ASP A 437 20.70 -31.66 5.37
C ASP A 437 21.18 -30.48 6.23
N ALA A 438 20.65 -29.27 5.98
CA ALA A 438 20.92 -28.08 6.79
C ALA A 438 20.37 -28.20 8.21
N ASP A 439 19.16 -28.73 8.38
CA ASP A 439 18.54 -28.91 9.69
C ASP A 439 19.20 -30.03 10.50
N ILE A 440 19.62 -31.13 9.85
CA ILE A 440 20.40 -32.18 10.50
C ILE A 440 21.76 -31.64 10.94
N ALA A 441 22.45 -30.86 10.11
CA ALA A 441 23.73 -30.25 10.47
C ALA A 441 23.59 -29.27 11.65
N LYS A 442 22.50 -28.48 11.66
CA LYS A 442 22.19 -27.54 12.74
C LYS A 442 21.80 -28.24 14.04
N LEU A 443 21.05 -29.35 13.95
CA LEU A 443 20.71 -30.17 15.10
C LEU A 443 21.97 -30.83 15.69
N THR A 444 22.83 -31.37 14.83
CA THR A 444 24.08 -32.03 15.23
C THR A 444 25.04 -31.07 15.92
N SER A 445 25.16 -29.83 15.44
CA SER A 445 26.01 -28.81 16.08
C SER A 445 25.40 -28.21 17.36
N SER A 446 24.13 -28.50 17.64
CA SER A 446 23.41 -28.03 18.83
C SER A 446 23.35 -29.04 19.97
N PHE A 447 23.87 -30.26 19.79
CA PHE A 447 23.89 -31.26 20.85
C PHE A 447 24.89 -30.90 21.95
N ASP A 448 24.48 -31.16 23.19
CA ASP A 448 25.33 -31.07 24.37
C ASP A 448 26.46 -32.14 24.27
N PRO A 449 27.74 -31.77 24.52
CA PRO A 449 28.87 -32.72 24.53
C PRO A 449 28.65 -33.96 25.41
N ASP A 450 27.85 -33.84 26.47
CA ASP A 450 27.58 -34.93 27.42
C ASP A 450 26.33 -35.77 27.05
N LEU A 451 25.65 -35.46 25.93
CA LEU A 451 24.45 -36.18 25.51
C LEU A 451 24.83 -37.59 24.99
N PRO A 452 24.22 -38.68 25.51
CA PRO A 452 24.54 -40.04 25.08
C PRO A 452 24.42 -40.23 23.56
N PRO A 453 25.40 -40.88 22.89
CA PRO A 453 25.39 -41.05 21.43
C PRO A 453 24.13 -41.71 20.88
N GLN A 454 23.49 -42.58 21.66
CA GLN A 454 22.24 -43.24 21.30
C GLN A 454 21.06 -42.25 21.20
N LEU A 455 21.04 -41.21 22.04
CA LEU A 455 20.00 -40.17 22.02
C LEU A 455 20.24 -39.16 20.90
N GLN A 456 21.51 -38.84 20.61
CA GLN A 456 21.88 -38.03 19.44
C GLN A 456 21.45 -38.72 18.13
N GLN A 457 21.76 -40.02 18.00
CA GLN A 457 21.35 -40.83 16.86
C GLN A 457 19.83 -40.96 16.76
N PHE A 458 19.12 -41.10 17.88
CA PHE A 458 17.66 -41.14 17.87
C PHE A 458 17.04 -39.82 17.38
N ALA A 459 17.55 -38.67 17.83
CA ALA A 459 17.05 -37.37 17.43
C ALA A 459 17.30 -37.08 15.94
N ILE A 460 18.49 -37.40 15.43
CA ILE A 460 18.79 -37.31 13.99
C ILE A 460 17.88 -38.25 13.20
N ALA A 461 17.76 -39.52 13.60
CA ALA A 461 16.95 -40.51 12.90
C ALA A 461 15.45 -40.15 12.91
N HIS A 462 14.96 -39.50 13.96
CA HIS A 462 13.58 -39.04 14.03
C HIS A 462 13.30 -37.91 13.02
N LEU A 463 14.20 -36.93 12.93
CA LEU A 463 14.10 -35.84 11.97
C LEU A 463 14.23 -36.35 10.53
N ASP A 464 15.18 -37.25 10.27
CA ASP A 464 15.38 -37.86 8.96
C ASP A 464 14.14 -38.67 8.52
N LYS A 465 13.48 -39.35 9.47
CA LYS A 465 12.22 -40.07 9.23
C LYS A 465 11.06 -39.13 8.87
N GLN A 466 10.93 -37.98 9.54
CA GLN A 466 9.89 -36.99 9.22
C GLN A 466 10.07 -36.42 7.80
N TYR A 467 11.31 -36.13 7.40
CA TYR A 467 11.61 -35.70 6.03
C TYR A 467 11.37 -36.81 5.00
N ALA A 468 11.69 -38.06 5.32
CA ALA A 468 11.42 -39.21 4.45
C ALA A 468 9.90 -39.44 4.24
N GLU A 469 9.09 -39.29 5.28
CA GLU A 469 7.62 -39.38 5.20
C GLU A 469 7.03 -38.24 4.36
N THR A 470 7.56 -37.03 4.51
CA THR A 470 7.18 -35.86 3.71
C THR A 470 7.50 -36.06 2.22
N ILE A 471 8.70 -36.55 1.91
CA ILE A 471 9.11 -36.87 0.53
C ILE A 471 8.23 -37.99 -0.06
N LYS A 472 7.89 -39.00 0.74
CA LYS A 472 7.03 -40.11 0.32
C LYS A 472 5.62 -39.63 -0.01
N SER A 473 5.02 -38.81 0.87
CA SER A 473 3.70 -38.21 0.64
C SER A 473 3.69 -37.33 -0.61
N PHE A 474 4.73 -36.51 -0.81
CA PHE A 474 4.83 -35.64 -1.97
C PHE A 474 4.95 -36.41 -3.29
N LYS A 475 5.77 -37.48 -3.31
CA LYS A 475 5.86 -38.37 -4.49
C LYS A 475 4.54 -39.07 -4.78
N GLN A 476 3.86 -39.56 -3.76
CA GLN A 476 2.57 -40.22 -3.93
C GLN A 476 1.51 -39.28 -4.51
N THR A 477 1.41 -38.05 -4.00
CA THR A 477 0.50 -37.03 -4.57
C THR A 477 0.87 -36.67 -6.01
N SER A 478 2.17 -36.63 -6.34
CA SER A 478 2.63 -36.39 -7.70
C SER A 478 2.26 -37.53 -8.65
N ASP A 479 2.48 -38.78 -8.24
CA ASP A 479 2.20 -39.97 -9.06
C ASP A 479 0.68 -40.15 -9.28
N GLU A 480 -0.14 -39.85 -8.26
CA GLU A 480 -1.60 -39.81 -8.36
C GLU A 480 -2.07 -38.74 -9.37
N LEU A 481 -1.47 -37.55 -9.34
CA LEU A 481 -1.75 -36.48 -10.30
C LEU A 481 -1.36 -36.85 -11.73
N GLU A 482 -0.22 -37.52 -11.94
CA GLU A 482 0.20 -38.00 -13.26
C GLU A 482 -0.70 -39.12 -13.80
N SER A 483 -1.18 -40.02 -12.94
CA SER A 483 -2.14 -41.06 -13.31
C SER A 483 -3.46 -40.45 -13.78
N LEU A 484 -3.98 -39.47 -13.03
CA LEU A 484 -5.20 -38.73 -13.38
C LEU A 484 -5.06 -37.93 -14.69
N LEU A 485 -3.87 -37.40 -14.96
CA LEU A 485 -3.55 -36.72 -16.21
C LEU A 485 -3.55 -37.68 -17.41
N LYS A 486 -2.93 -38.87 -17.27
CA LYS A 486 -2.92 -39.90 -18.33
C LYS A 486 -4.32 -40.43 -18.62
N GLU A 487 -5.15 -40.63 -17.59
CA GLU A 487 -6.54 -41.08 -17.72
C GLU A 487 -7.42 -40.05 -18.45
N LYS A 488 -7.26 -38.76 -18.14
CA LYS A 488 -7.97 -37.68 -18.85
C LYS A 488 -7.55 -37.52 -20.31
N VAL A 489 -6.27 -37.73 -20.63
CA VAL A 489 -5.77 -37.68 -22.01
C VAL A 489 -6.24 -38.90 -22.82
N ALA A 490 -6.35 -40.08 -22.21
CA ALA A 490 -6.91 -41.27 -22.85
C ALA A 490 -8.40 -41.10 -23.18
N ASN A 491 -9.18 -40.54 -22.25
CA ASN A 491 -10.63 -40.32 -22.41
C ASN A 491 -10.99 -39.18 -23.40
N ALA A 492 -10.06 -38.27 -23.68
CA ALA A 492 -10.26 -37.21 -24.68
C ALA A 492 -10.19 -37.71 -26.14
N ASN A 493 -9.61 -38.89 -26.38
CA ASN A 493 -9.38 -39.43 -27.74
C ASN A 493 -10.45 -40.45 -28.18
N SER A 494 -11.47 -40.76 -27.37
CA SER A 494 -12.54 -41.70 -27.74
C SER A 494 -13.95 -41.14 -27.51
N THR A 495 -14.57 -40.69 -28.61
CA THR A 495 -16.02 -40.74 -28.95
C THR A 495 -17.09 -39.92 -28.21
N LYS A 496 -17.78 -39.09 -29.02
CA LYS A 496 -19.24 -38.89 -29.27
C LYS A 496 -20.28 -38.74 -28.13
N VAL A 497 -21.16 -37.77 -28.40
CA VAL A 497 -22.37 -37.28 -27.71
C VAL A 497 -23.47 -38.34 -27.57
N GLU A 498 -24.09 -38.47 -26.38
CA GLU A 498 -25.55 -38.47 -26.15
C GLU A 498 -25.93 -38.40 -24.64
N ASP A 499 -27.11 -37.83 -24.38
CA ASP A 499 -27.62 -37.31 -23.10
C ASP A 499 -27.86 -38.32 -21.96
N THR A 500 -27.54 -37.92 -20.73
CA THR A 500 -28.48 -37.98 -19.59
C THR A 500 -27.98 -37.09 -18.44
N THR A 501 -28.95 -36.49 -17.77
CA THR A 501 -28.84 -35.41 -16.79
C THR A 501 -28.39 -35.91 -15.41
N ALA A 502 -27.80 -34.99 -14.63
CA ALA A 502 -27.43 -35.08 -13.21
C ALA A 502 -26.09 -35.77 -12.88
N ILE A 503 -25.01 -34.98 -12.91
CA ILE A 503 -24.24 -34.51 -11.73
C ILE A 503 -23.27 -33.46 -12.26
N SER A 504 -23.53 -32.20 -11.90
CA SER A 504 -22.59 -31.11 -12.07
C SER A 504 -21.46 -31.24 -11.04
N SER A 505 -20.25 -30.83 -11.42
CA SER A 505 -19.20 -30.23 -10.59
C SER A 505 -18.15 -31.13 -9.89
N ALA A 506 -16.92 -31.09 -10.41
CA ALA A 506 -15.67 -30.69 -9.72
C ALA A 506 -14.46 -30.97 -10.65
N LEU A 507 -13.81 -30.04 -11.37
CA LEU A 507 -13.77 -28.58 -11.42
C LEU A 507 -13.40 -28.17 -12.89
N PRO A 508 -14.04 -27.15 -13.50
CA PRO A 508 -13.67 -26.62 -14.82
C PRO A 508 -12.39 -25.80 -14.80
N SER A 509 -11.73 -25.74 -15.95
CA SER A 509 -10.54 -24.92 -16.25
C SER A 509 -10.71 -23.47 -15.78
N GLY A 510 -9.88 -23.02 -14.83
CA GLY A 510 -9.81 -21.60 -14.44
C GLY A 510 -9.80 -21.29 -12.93
N GLN A 511 -9.98 -22.27 -12.03
CA GLN A 511 -9.89 -22.03 -10.58
C GLN A 511 -8.46 -22.26 -10.06
N TYR A 512 -7.92 -21.27 -9.34
CA TYR A 512 -6.64 -21.32 -8.64
C TYR A 512 -6.89 -21.15 -7.13
N LEU A 513 -6.18 -21.93 -6.30
CA LEU A 513 -6.04 -21.63 -4.87
C LEU A 513 -5.18 -20.37 -4.71
N PRO A 514 -5.74 -19.21 -4.33
CA PRO A 514 -4.95 -17.99 -4.22
C PRO A 514 -4.17 -18.00 -2.91
N SER A 515 -2.87 -17.71 -2.94
CA SER A 515 -1.97 -17.66 -1.79
C SER A 515 -2.21 -16.48 -0.81
N ALA A 516 -3.40 -15.89 -0.80
CA ALA A 516 -3.68 -14.66 -0.05
C ALA A 516 -5.16 -14.47 0.36
N VAL A 517 -5.95 -15.54 0.44
CA VAL A 517 -7.35 -15.49 0.88
C VAL A 517 -7.53 -16.17 2.23
N GLU A 518 -8.11 -15.43 3.19
CA GLU A 518 -8.46 -15.93 4.53
C GLU A 518 -9.98 -15.85 4.71
N TRP A 519 -10.60 -16.99 5.00
CA TRP A 519 -12.00 -17.04 5.41
C TRP A 519 -12.07 -16.94 6.93
N VAL A 520 -12.88 -16.03 7.45
CA VAL A 520 -13.07 -15.82 8.91
C VAL A 520 -14.56 -15.81 9.27
N TRP A 521 -14.89 -16.09 10.53
CA TRP A 521 -16.23 -15.95 11.09
C TRP A 521 -16.20 -15.13 12.38
N LEU A 522 -17.31 -14.47 12.70
CA LEU A 522 -17.42 -13.57 13.86
C LEU A 522 -17.87 -14.32 15.12
N ASN A 523 -17.12 -14.15 16.22
CA ASN A 523 -17.46 -14.61 17.56
C ASN A 523 -17.45 -13.46 18.58
N ASP A 524 -17.72 -13.76 19.86
CA ASP A 524 -17.79 -12.77 20.96
C ASP A 524 -16.48 -12.00 21.21
N THR A 525 -15.37 -12.49 20.65
CA THR A 525 -14.02 -11.91 20.76
C THR A 525 -13.52 -11.28 19.45
N GLY A 526 -14.32 -11.33 18.37
CA GLY A 526 -13.97 -10.80 17.05
C GLY A 526 -13.95 -11.85 15.93
N TYR A 527 -13.22 -11.57 14.85
CA TYR A 527 -13.16 -12.47 13.69
C TYR A 527 -12.09 -13.56 13.88
N VAL A 528 -12.48 -14.81 13.73
CA VAL A 528 -11.64 -16.01 13.87
C VAL A 528 -11.52 -16.72 12.52
N PRO A 529 -10.32 -17.12 12.07
CA PRO A 529 -10.15 -17.84 10.82
C PRO A 529 -10.78 -19.23 10.85
N PHE A 530 -11.28 -19.66 9.70
CA PHE A 530 -11.59 -21.06 9.44
C PHE A 530 -10.27 -21.85 9.29
N ASP A 531 -10.31 -23.15 9.58
CA ASP A 531 -9.17 -24.04 9.30
C ASP A 531 -8.88 -24.09 7.79
N SER A 532 -7.68 -24.54 7.41
CA SER A 532 -7.20 -24.50 6.02
C SER A 532 -8.07 -25.32 5.06
N LEU A 533 -8.63 -26.44 5.51
CA LEU A 533 -9.49 -27.29 4.69
C LEU A 533 -10.84 -26.61 4.43
N THR A 534 -11.48 -26.12 5.49
CA THR A 534 -12.75 -25.39 5.39
C THR A 534 -12.58 -24.11 4.57
N SER A 535 -11.50 -23.37 4.76
CA SER A 535 -11.19 -22.17 3.98
C SER A 535 -11.03 -22.48 2.50
N THR A 536 -10.42 -23.61 2.17
CA THR A 536 -10.25 -24.10 0.79
C THR A 536 -11.60 -24.48 0.17
N LEU A 537 -12.42 -25.23 0.90
CA LEU A 537 -13.76 -25.61 0.44
C LEU A 537 -14.66 -24.40 0.20
N LEU A 538 -14.61 -23.42 1.10
CA LEU A 538 -15.36 -22.17 0.95
C LEU A 538 -14.86 -21.34 -0.22
N GLU A 539 -13.54 -21.30 -0.43
CA GLU A 539 -12.96 -20.59 -1.56
C GLU A 539 -13.36 -21.21 -2.89
N VAL A 540 -13.29 -22.54 -3.00
CA VAL A 540 -13.72 -23.28 -4.19
C VAL A 540 -15.21 -23.09 -4.45
N ALA A 541 -16.04 -23.20 -3.41
CA ALA A 541 -17.49 -23.02 -3.53
C ALA A 541 -17.86 -21.58 -3.90
N TRP A 542 -17.20 -20.58 -3.32
CA TRP A 542 -17.39 -19.17 -3.65
C TRP A 542 -16.95 -18.83 -5.07
N GLN A 543 -15.86 -19.41 -5.55
CA GLN A 543 -15.40 -19.24 -6.93
C GLN A 543 -16.33 -19.93 -7.94
N GLY A 544 -17.07 -20.96 -7.52
CA GLY A 544 -18.09 -21.64 -8.34
C GLY A 544 -19.39 -20.86 -8.42
N ASP A 545 -19.93 -20.41 -7.28
CA ASP A 545 -21.16 -19.63 -7.20
C ASP A 545 -21.10 -18.68 -5.98
N ASN A 546 -20.79 -17.41 -6.23
CA ASN A 546 -20.64 -16.38 -5.20
C ASN A 546 -21.98 -15.86 -4.63
N HIS A 547 -23.11 -16.34 -5.13
CA HIS A 547 -24.45 -16.03 -4.63
C HIS A 547 -25.19 -17.28 -4.10
N GLY A 548 -24.54 -18.44 -4.18
CA GLY A 548 -25.04 -19.72 -3.74
C GLY A 548 -24.82 -19.98 -2.26
N LYS A 549 -25.00 -21.25 -1.89
CA LYS A 549 -24.80 -21.73 -0.52
C LYS A 549 -23.79 -22.87 -0.50
N CYS A 550 -22.90 -22.87 0.49
CA CYS A 550 -21.94 -23.94 0.71
C CYS A 550 -22.28 -24.69 1.99
N ARG A 551 -22.50 -26.00 1.89
CA ARG A 551 -22.74 -26.85 3.05
C ARG A 551 -21.43 -27.46 3.54
N LEU A 552 -21.16 -27.26 4.82
CA LEU A 552 -20.04 -27.84 5.55
C LEU A 552 -20.56 -28.95 6.44
N GLU A 553 -20.10 -30.19 6.24
CA GLU A 553 -20.58 -31.34 7.00
C GLU A 553 -20.08 -31.36 8.46
N HIS A 554 -18.98 -30.65 8.74
CA HIS A 554 -18.32 -30.62 10.04
C HIS A 554 -18.05 -29.18 10.51
N GLY A 555 -18.14 -28.94 11.81
CA GLY A 555 -17.76 -27.65 12.42
C GLY A 555 -16.26 -27.45 12.50
N VAL A 556 -15.84 -26.20 12.68
CA VAL A 556 -14.46 -25.84 13.06
C VAL A 556 -14.13 -26.65 14.31
N PHE A 557 -13.13 -27.53 14.23
CA PHE A 557 -12.72 -28.52 15.26
C PHE A 557 -13.48 -29.85 15.33
N GLY A 558 -14.34 -30.20 14.35
CA GLY A 558 -14.90 -31.56 14.23
C GLY A 558 -15.86 -32.00 15.34
N LYS A 559 -16.35 -31.08 16.18
CA LYS A 559 -17.10 -31.41 17.42
C LYS A 559 -18.58 -31.01 17.42
N SER A 560 -19.19 -30.73 16.28
CA SER A 560 -20.62 -30.40 16.20
C SER A 560 -21.35 -31.31 15.22
N PRO A 561 -22.13 -32.30 15.70
CA PRO A 561 -22.95 -33.15 14.86
C PRO A 561 -24.12 -32.30 14.37
N GLY A 562 -24.08 -31.85 13.12
CA GLY A 562 -25.13 -30.98 12.57
C GLY A 562 -24.76 -30.22 11.32
N GLY A 563 -23.47 -30.02 11.06
CA GLY A 563 -23.02 -29.25 9.89
C GLY A 563 -23.48 -27.79 9.91
N TYR A 564 -22.93 -27.02 8.98
CA TYR A 564 -23.21 -25.60 8.82
C TYR A 564 -23.49 -25.31 7.35
N GLU A 565 -24.30 -24.30 7.07
CA GLU A 565 -24.49 -23.77 5.73
C GLU A 565 -23.99 -22.33 5.71
N ILE A 566 -23.13 -22.00 4.75
CA ILE A 566 -22.70 -20.63 4.51
C ILE A 566 -23.46 -20.11 3.30
N ASP A 567 -24.25 -19.06 3.53
CA ASP A 567 -24.93 -18.32 2.48
C ASP A 567 -23.99 -17.19 2.01
N PHE A 568 -23.52 -17.30 0.77
CA PHE A 568 -22.56 -16.36 0.21
C PHE A 568 -23.20 -15.01 -0.16
N LYS A 569 -24.52 -14.96 -0.31
CA LYS A 569 -25.25 -13.72 -0.56
C LYS A 569 -25.40 -12.88 0.70
N SER A 570 -25.73 -13.51 1.84
CA SER A 570 -25.85 -12.81 3.12
C SER A 570 -24.54 -12.77 3.91
N MET A 571 -23.54 -13.55 3.52
CA MET A 571 -22.29 -13.77 4.25
C MET A 571 -22.55 -14.24 5.69
N GLU A 572 -23.53 -15.13 5.87
CA GLU A 572 -23.89 -15.73 7.14
C GLU A 572 -23.61 -17.23 7.13
N GLN A 573 -23.02 -17.72 8.22
CA GLN A 573 -23.02 -19.14 8.54
C GLN A 573 -24.21 -19.47 9.44
N ILE A 574 -24.97 -20.48 9.06
CA ILE A 574 -26.16 -20.97 9.75
C ILE A 574 -25.87 -22.38 10.25
N ASN A 575 -25.98 -22.59 11.56
CA ASN A 575 -25.98 -23.95 12.11
C ASN A 575 -27.29 -24.64 11.74
N LEU A 576 -27.21 -25.81 11.09
CA LEU A 576 -28.41 -26.47 10.56
C LEU A 576 -29.32 -27.06 11.65
N ASN A 577 -28.78 -27.32 12.85
CA ASN A 577 -29.54 -27.87 13.98
C ASN A 577 -30.11 -26.79 14.89
N THR A 578 -29.30 -25.80 15.28
CA THR A 578 -29.73 -24.75 16.22
C THR A 578 -30.29 -23.51 15.54
N ARG A 579 -30.18 -23.41 14.21
CA ARG A 579 -30.48 -22.20 13.41
C ARG A 579 -29.71 -20.95 13.84
N PHE A 580 -28.73 -21.09 14.72
CA PHE A 580 -27.85 -20.00 15.13
C PHE A 580 -27.08 -19.46 13.93
N ARG A 581 -27.01 -18.14 13.82
CA ARG A 581 -26.36 -17.43 12.71
C ARG A 581 -25.16 -16.65 13.19
N ARG A 582 -24.11 -16.62 12.38
CA ARG A 582 -22.92 -15.80 12.63
C ARG A 582 -22.33 -15.29 11.33
N THR A 583 -21.76 -14.10 11.35
CA THR A 583 -21.18 -13.46 10.17
C THR A 583 -19.93 -14.18 9.71
N VAL A 584 -19.78 -14.35 8.40
CA VAL A 584 -18.58 -14.86 7.72
C VAL A 584 -17.99 -13.74 6.87
N GLN A 585 -16.67 -13.73 6.69
CA GLN A 585 -15.99 -12.77 5.84
C GLN A 585 -14.89 -13.46 5.05
N ARG A 586 -14.85 -13.19 3.74
CA ARG A 586 -13.74 -13.54 2.86
C ARG A 586 -12.78 -12.35 2.80
N ARG A 587 -11.55 -12.50 3.28
CA ARG A 587 -10.51 -11.45 3.28
C ARG A 587 -9.48 -11.75 2.20
N VAL A 588 -9.23 -10.79 1.32
CA VAL A 588 -8.24 -10.90 0.23
C VAL A 588 -7.14 -9.87 0.45
N GLY A 589 -5.87 -10.29 0.41
CA GLY A 589 -4.71 -9.38 0.45
C GLY A 589 -4.41 -8.76 1.83
N TRP A 590 -4.80 -9.42 2.91
CA TRP A 590 -4.70 -8.88 4.27
C TRP A 590 -3.34 -9.13 4.97
N MET A 591 -2.44 -9.93 4.41
CA MET A 591 -1.10 -10.15 4.97
C MET A 591 -0.01 -10.01 3.90
N SER A 592 1.01 -9.20 4.18
CA SER A 592 2.28 -9.28 3.45
C SER A 592 2.95 -10.63 3.75
N GLU A 593 3.81 -11.15 2.88
CA GLU A 593 4.56 -12.40 3.14
C GLU A 593 5.34 -12.32 4.48
N LYS A 594 5.79 -11.12 4.85
CA LYS A 594 6.44 -10.82 6.12
C LYS A 594 5.48 -10.91 7.31
N ASP A 595 4.25 -10.42 7.16
CA ASP A 595 3.20 -10.51 8.19
C ASP A 595 2.65 -11.93 8.30
N HIS A 596 2.58 -12.67 7.19
CA HIS A 596 2.25 -14.10 7.18
C HIS A 596 3.31 -14.88 7.97
N LYS A 597 4.61 -14.66 7.70
CA LYS A 597 5.70 -15.29 8.47
C LYS A 597 5.67 -14.89 9.95
N ARG A 598 5.33 -13.63 10.26
CA ARG A 598 5.17 -13.16 11.65
C ARG A 598 4.00 -13.85 12.35
N LYS A 599 2.84 -13.94 11.69
CA LYS A 599 1.65 -14.60 12.23
C LYS A 599 1.79 -16.11 12.32
N LEU A 600 2.47 -16.75 11.37
CA LEU A 600 2.81 -18.16 11.44
C LEU A 600 3.66 -18.42 12.69
N LYS A 601 4.63 -17.54 12.96
CA LYS A 601 5.47 -17.59 14.17
C LYS A 601 4.69 -17.31 15.45
N GLU A 602 3.77 -16.35 15.45
CA GLU A 602 2.86 -16.08 16.58
C GLU A 602 1.90 -17.27 16.84
N LEU A 603 1.41 -17.92 15.78
CA LEU A 603 0.56 -19.11 15.86
C LEU A 603 1.35 -20.35 16.31
N GLU A 604 2.59 -20.54 15.84
CA GLU A 604 3.49 -21.60 16.32
C GLU A 604 3.76 -21.45 17.82
N VAL A 605 4.02 -20.23 18.29
CA VAL A 605 4.17 -19.93 19.72
C VAL A 605 2.88 -20.25 20.47
N ARG A 606 1.73 -19.85 19.94
CA ARG A 606 0.43 -20.10 20.59
C ARG A 606 0.02 -21.57 20.61
N CYS A 607 0.33 -22.33 19.56
CA CYS A 607 0.14 -23.77 19.51
C CYS A 607 1.02 -24.47 20.54
N LYS A 608 2.28 -24.05 20.67
CA LYS A 608 3.19 -24.60 21.69
C LYS A 608 2.73 -24.31 23.12
N GLU A 609 2.22 -23.11 23.38
CA GLU A 609 1.59 -22.76 24.66
C GLU A 609 0.34 -23.61 24.96
N LEU A 610 -0.49 -23.87 23.95
CA LEU A 610 -1.69 -24.70 24.08
C LEU A 610 -1.34 -26.18 24.28
N GLU A 611 -0.32 -26.69 23.60
CA GLU A 611 0.22 -28.04 23.80
C GLU A 611 0.75 -28.21 25.23
N GLU A 612 1.48 -27.23 25.75
CA GLU A 612 1.93 -27.24 27.15
C GLU A 612 0.77 -27.20 28.15
N GLN A 613 -0.30 -26.45 27.85
CA GLN A 613 -1.50 -26.42 28.68
C GLN A 613 -2.26 -27.74 28.66
N ILE A 614 -2.40 -28.37 27.48
CA ILE A 614 -3.02 -29.69 27.32
C ILE A 614 -2.20 -30.75 28.04
N GLN A 615 -0.87 -30.69 27.95
CA GLN A 615 0.02 -31.61 28.66
C GLN A 615 -0.09 -31.45 30.18
N LYS A 616 -0.12 -30.21 30.69
CA LYS A 616 -0.34 -29.90 32.12
C LYS A 616 -1.72 -30.35 32.60
N GLU A 617 -2.77 -30.21 31.79
CA GLU A 617 -4.10 -30.74 32.10
C GLU A 617 -4.16 -32.26 32.06
N ALA A 618 -3.49 -32.90 31.11
CA ALA A 618 -3.39 -34.36 31.01
C ALA A 618 -2.61 -34.95 32.20
N GLU A 619 -1.56 -34.28 32.65
CA GLU A 619 -0.83 -34.63 33.88
C GLU A 619 -1.65 -34.39 35.15
N ARG A 620 -2.40 -33.28 35.23
CA ARG A 620 -3.37 -33.05 36.32
C ARG A 620 -4.46 -34.11 36.35
N LYS A 621 -4.98 -34.51 35.18
CA LYS A 621 -5.95 -35.60 35.03
C LYS A 621 -5.34 -36.95 35.38
N LYS A 622 -4.10 -37.26 34.99
CA LYS A 622 -3.38 -38.47 35.43
C LYS A 622 -3.15 -38.50 36.95
N LYS A 623 -2.74 -37.38 37.56
CA LYS A 623 -2.60 -37.24 39.02
C LYS A 623 -3.96 -37.35 39.75
N GLY A 624 -5.03 -36.83 39.15
CA GLY A 624 -6.41 -37.02 39.64
C GLY A 624 -6.94 -38.44 39.46
N PHE A 625 -6.56 -39.13 38.38
CA PHE A 625 -6.92 -40.52 38.12
C PHE A 625 -6.17 -41.49 39.03
N PHE A 626 -4.94 -41.16 39.44
CA PHE A 626 -4.22 -41.89 40.47
C PHE A 626 -4.77 -41.68 41.89
N ARG A 627 -5.49 -40.57 42.15
CA ARG A 627 -6.23 -40.38 43.41
C ARG A 627 -7.60 -41.07 43.43
N ARG A 628 -8.25 -41.27 42.27
CA ARG A 628 -9.56 -41.95 42.15
C ARG A 628 -9.49 -43.46 41.88
N LYS A 629 -8.28 -44.04 41.78
CA LYS A 629 -8.06 -45.51 41.71
C LYS A 629 -7.61 -46.12 43.04
N LYS A 630 -7.75 -45.37 44.15
CA LYS A 630 -7.40 -45.84 45.50
C LYS A 630 -8.49 -45.52 46.55
N ASP A 631 -9.73 -45.37 46.11
CA ASP A 631 -10.95 -45.38 46.94
C ASP A 631 -11.99 -46.28 46.27
#